data_AF-A0A2W4PTI8-F1
#
_entry.id   AF-A0A2W4PTI8-F1
#
_cell.length_a   1.000
_cell.length_b   1.000
_cell.length_c   1.000
_cell.angle_alpha   90.00
_cell.angle_beta   90.00
_cell.angle_gamma   90.00
#
_symmetry.space_group_name_H-M   'P 1'
#
loop_
_entity.id
_entity.type
_entity.pdbx_description
1 polymer ?
#
loop_
_entity_poly.entity_id
_entity_poly.type
_entity_poly.pdbx_seq_one_letter_code
_entity_poly.pdbx_strand_id
1 'polypeptide(L)'
;MRSLALAALLAATACTTTSTVEESEELAFEVVSAHAQEEESLQVEGEVSLAVAESETPEPPEAAEELEEIIISGRVPRRHEVIRDLVVQAQELLEEAELEYFFTGKGRNEVLRGRPVLFALWSERDKDWTIAHVEIPRPPVKWKPGGRPLKFTLRTPGIKARHVKGTGAERLMFSFTRDGEPLQVYGRKFPVFDSALISRKRWRAVAETAQPIVYLPFTEDTFDPLFVEGGRSYLLETANQASRELRDAMAPSLAYPGELLADVIPPELVAMLAVIEQTDDTEYTQRGIEAFEQVLNQYGLKRSEAFRYSVSTASAVGPMQFTDRRGNGTYSMVVRRCPAAHLDPVFERGATNLLNAMKAAICLLDIELAQMREDIRANFRHDPLLMGIFPVAAYNGGPKNVTKLYNVVKKAGIRLPDLSRPGTQPPRPVRCPCLWKRTDAGARPVSMPRYNNENRWYVEKYLNVMALFE
;
A
#
# COMPACT_ATOMS: atom_id res chain seq x y z
N MET A 1 26.24 -12.56 60.93
CA MET A 1 27.50 -12.70 61.70
C MET A 1 28.45 -13.49 60.81
N ARG A 2 29.59 -12.91 60.40
CA ARG A 2 30.96 -13.28 60.84
C ARG A 2 31.18 -14.80 60.78
N SER A 3 32.13 -15.43 60.11
CA SER A 3 33.45 -15.11 59.56
C SER A 3 33.87 -16.39 58.78
N LEU A 4 34.50 -16.33 57.60
CA LEU A 4 35.95 -16.32 57.37
C LEU A 4 36.69 -17.65 57.68
N ALA A 5 37.52 -18.05 56.69
CA ALA A 5 38.72 -18.91 56.75
C ALA A 5 38.54 -20.44 56.67
N LEU A 6 39.41 -21.26 56.05
CA LEU A 6 40.51 -21.16 55.07
C LEU A 6 41.11 -22.59 54.92
N ALA A 7 41.73 -22.90 53.77
CA ALA A 7 42.83 -23.88 53.58
C ALA A 7 42.50 -25.40 53.68
N ALA A 8 43.16 -26.36 53.03
CA ALA A 8 44.31 -26.48 52.11
C ALA A 8 44.26 -27.94 51.54
N LEU A 9 44.47 -28.21 50.24
CA LEU A 9 45.72 -28.48 49.50
C LEU A 9 46.15 -29.97 49.45
N LEU A 10 46.63 -30.40 48.25
CA LEU A 10 47.46 -31.57 47.88
C LEU A 10 46.68 -32.84 47.43
N ALA A 11 47.02 -33.56 46.34
CA ALA A 11 48.21 -33.58 45.49
C ALA A 11 47.88 -34.13 44.06
N ALA A 12 48.82 -33.86 43.14
CA ALA A 12 48.81 -34.14 41.71
C ALA A 12 49.29 -35.55 41.32
N THR A 13 48.94 -35.99 40.10
CA THR A 13 49.79 -36.68 39.08
C THR A 13 48.95 -36.82 37.80
N ALA A 14 49.10 -35.97 36.77
CA ALA A 14 50.08 -36.02 35.65
C ALA A 14 49.87 -37.20 34.67
N CYS A 15 49.38 -36.90 33.44
CA CYS A 15 50.13 -37.05 32.17
C CYS A 15 49.23 -36.95 30.90
N THR A 16 49.64 -36.04 29.98
CA THR A 16 49.66 -36.14 28.49
C THR A 16 48.34 -36.41 27.72
N THR A 17 47.95 -35.74 26.63
CA THR A 17 48.66 -34.96 25.59
C THR A 17 47.63 -34.22 24.70
N THR A 18 47.92 -32.95 24.37
CA THR A 18 47.69 -32.20 23.11
C THR A 18 46.53 -32.56 22.16
N SER A 19 45.64 -31.60 21.92
CA SER A 19 45.51 -30.93 20.62
C SER A 19 44.69 -29.63 20.73
N THR A 20 45.34 -28.53 20.39
CA THR A 20 44.81 -27.18 20.17
C THR A 20 43.97 -27.12 18.89
N VAL A 21 42.75 -26.58 18.95
CA VAL A 21 42.13 -25.81 17.84
C VAL A 21 41.29 -24.68 18.46
N GLU A 22 41.43 -23.53 17.82
CA GLU A 22 41.04 -22.17 18.15
C GLU A 22 39.56 -21.97 18.52
N GLU A 23 39.35 -21.09 19.51
CA GLU A 23 38.10 -20.40 19.79
C GLU A 23 37.74 -19.50 18.60
N SER A 24 36.60 -19.77 17.96
CA SER A 24 35.84 -18.77 17.23
C SER A 24 34.68 -18.32 18.10
N GLU A 25 34.71 -17.03 18.47
CA GLU A 25 33.60 -16.34 19.13
C GLU A 25 32.33 -16.45 18.28
N GLU A 26 31.38 -17.29 18.71
CA GLU A 26 29.99 -17.20 18.28
C GLU A 26 29.39 -15.90 18.83
N LEU A 27 29.41 -14.85 18.00
CA LEU A 27 28.55 -13.68 18.16
C LEU A 27 27.09 -14.11 18.00
N ALA A 28 26.48 -14.52 19.11
CA ALA A 28 25.04 -14.69 19.22
C ALA A 28 24.35 -13.34 19.01
N PHE A 29 23.90 -13.08 17.78
CA PHE A 29 22.97 -11.99 17.51
C PHE A 29 21.60 -12.36 18.06
N GLU A 30 21.21 -11.66 19.12
CA GLU A 30 19.89 -11.72 19.72
C GLU A 30 18.87 -11.13 18.72
N VAL A 31 18.24 -12.03 17.96
CA VAL A 31 17.10 -11.70 17.10
C VAL A 31 15.95 -11.31 18.01
N VAL A 32 15.69 -10.00 18.12
CA VAL A 32 14.45 -9.48 18.69
C VAL A 32 13.31 -9.87 17.75
N SER A 33 12.83 -11.10 17.92
CA SER A 33 11.64 -11.64 17.29
C SER A 33 10.44 -10.91 17.88
N ALA A 34 10.06 -9.80 17.26
CA ALA A 34 8.79 -9.15 17.51
C ALA A 34 7.69 -10.20 17.35
N HIS A 35 7.08 -10.57 18.48
CA HIS A 35 5.89 -11.41 18.52
C HIS A 35 4.77 -10.66 17.80
N ALA A 36 4.62 -10.90 16.51
CA ALA A 36 3.38 -10.62 15.79
C ALA A 36 2.34 -11.62 16.33
N GLN A 37 1.42 -11.13 17.16
CA GLN A 37 0.18 -11.85 17.41
C GLN A 37 -0.54 -12.01 16.08
N GLU A 38 -0.98 -13.24 15.79
CA GLU A 38 -1.87 -13.57 14.68
C GLU A 38 -3.24 -12.90 14.95
N GLU A 39 -3.41 -11.67 14.50
CA GLU A 39 -4.73 -11.10 14.25
C GLU A 39 -5.08 -11.35 12.78
N GLU A 40 -6.19 -12.03 12.53
CA GLU A 40 -6.81 -12.10 11.20
C GLU A 40 -6.95 -10.67 10.66
N SER A 41 -6.23 -10.36 9.58
CA SER A 41 -6.28 -9.08 8.88
C SER A 41 -7.62 -8.91 8.15
N LEU A 42 -8.69 -8.69 8.90
CA LEU A 42 -9.78 -7.88 8.39
C LEU A 42 -9.20 -6.49 8.20
N GLN A 43 -8.82 -6.14 6.96
CA GLN A 43 -8.33 -4.83 6.59
C GLN A 43 -9.42 -3.78 6.84
N VAL A 44 -9.49 -3.32 8.10
CA VAL A 44 -10.21 -2.11 8.48
C VAL A 44 -9.22 -0.95 8.32
N GLU A 45 -9.74 0.21 7.98
CA GLU A 45 -8.96 1.38 7.53
C GLU A 45 -8.53 2.26 8.72
N GLY A 46 -7.32 2.83 8.63
CA GLY A 46 -6.73 3.72 9.63
C GLY A 46 -7.11 5.19 9.42
N GLU A 47 -6.69 6.06 10.34
CA GLU A 47 -6.86 7.52 10.21
C GLU A 47 -5.56 8.16 9.71
N VAL A 48 -5.67 9.06 8.73
CA VAL A 48 -4.56 9.88 8.24
C VAL A 48 -4.01 10.74 9.38
N SER A 49 -2.68 10.86 9.51
CA SER A 49 -2.07 11.72 10.52
C SER A 49 -1.96 13.17 10.03
N LEU A 50 -1.90 14.13 10.94
CA LEU A 50 -1.66 15.54 10.57
C LEU A 50 -0.35 15.74 9.84
N ALA A 51 0.72 15.03 10.23
CA ALA A 51 2.01 15.14 9.55
C ALA A 51 1.96 14.65 8.09
N VAL A 52 1.07 13.72 7.76
CA VAL A 52 0.80 13.31 6.37
C VAL A 52 -0.02 14.37 5.62
N ALA A 53 -0.97 15.02 6.28
CA ALA A 53 -1.73 16.12 5.65
C ALA A 53 -0.84 17.35 5.41
N GLU A 54 0.02 17.70 6.36
CA GLU A 54 0.94 18.84 6.30
C GLU A 54 2.10 18.63 5.32
N SER A 55 2.34 17.40 4.86
CA SER A 55 3.37 17.11 3.86
C SER A 55 2.93 17.41 2.43
N GLU A 56 1.71 17.91 2.22
CA GLU A 56 1.29 18.52 0.95
C GLU A 56 2.25 19.67 0.61
N THR A 57 3.25 19.36 -0.21
CA THR A 57 3.91 20.38 -1.01
C THR A 57 2.98 20.60 -2.20
N PRO A 58 2.52 21.83 -2.50
CA PRO A 58 1.92 22.10 -3.79
C PRO A 58 3.00 21.81 -4.82
N GLU A 59 3.00 20.61 -5.41
CA GLU A 59 3.72 20.42 -6.65
C GLU A 59 3.05 21.38 -7.63
N PRO A 60 3.81 22.27 -8.31
CA PRO A 60 3.22 23.00 -9.42
C PRO A 60 2.61 21.94 -10.33
N PRO A 61 1.38 22.17 -10.85
CA PRO A 61 0.78 21.20 -11.76
C PRO A 61 1.86 20.83 -12.77
N GLU A 62 2.18 19.53 -12.86
CA GLU A 62 3.06 19.02 -13.92
C GLU A 62 2.63 19.77 -15.16
N ALA A 63 3.51 20.62 -15.69
CA ALA A 63 3.17 21.56 -16.73
C ALA A 63 2.38 20.75 -17.73
N ALA A 64 1.07 21.03 -17.82
CA ALA A 64 0.21 20.40 -18.79
C ALA A 64 1.02 20.52 -20.07
N GLU A 65 1.49 19.37 -20.62
CA GLU A 65 2.33 19.34 -21.82
C GLU A 65 1.84 20.46 -22.69
N GLU A 66 2.66 21.52 -22.89
CA GLU A 66 2.21 22.78 -23.49
C GLU A 66 1.33 22.40 -24.66
N LEU A 67 0.01 22.46 -24.45
CA LEU A 67 -0.93 22.11 -25.47
C LEU A 67 -0.81 23.32 -26.36
N GLU A 68 0.02 23.18 -27.40
CA GLU A 68 0.00 24.06 -28.55
C GLU A 68 -1.46 24.41 -28.76
N GLU A 69 -1.74 25.72 -28.81
CA GLU A 69 -3.06 26.28 -28.99
C GLU A 69 -3.58 25.83 -30.37
N ILE A 70 -3.97 24.55 -30.46
CA ILE A 70 -4.61 23.95 -31.59
C ILE A 70 -6.00 24.50 -31.48
N ILE A 71 -6.34 25.39 -32.41
CA ILE A 71 -7.70 25.78 -32.71
C ILE A 71 -8.46 24.47 -33.00
N ILE A 72 -9.11 23.88 -31.98
CA ILE A 72 -9.90 22.66 -32.16
C ILE A 72 -11.19 23.07 -32.86
N SER A 73 -11.16 22.92 -34.17
CA SER A 73 -12.35 22.73 -34.97
C SER A 73 -13.15 21.54 -34.45
N GLY A 74 -14.17 21.79 -33.62
CA GLY A 74 -15.42 21.02 -33.53
C GLY A 74 -15.37 19.53 -33.21
N ARG A 75 -14.32 18.98 -32.58
CA ARG A 75 -14.35 17.57 -32.15
C ARG A 75 -15.06 17.42 -30.81
N VAL A 76 -15.98 16.46 -30.74
CA VAL A 76 -16.62 16.04 -29.48
C VAL A 76 -15.52 15.51 -28.53
N PRO A 77 -15.38 16.05 -27.30
CA PRO A 77 -14.41 15.59 -26.33
C PRO A 77 -14.56 14.09 -26.05
N ARG A 78 -13.44 13.39 -25.86
CA ARG A 78 -13.43 11.97 -25.46
C ARG A 78 -13.79 11.86 -23.98
N ARG A 79 -14.33 10.71 -23.58
CA ARG A 79 -14.79 10.47 -22.19
C ARG A 79 -13.74 10.81 -21.13
N HIS A 80 -12.51 10.35 -21.28
CA HIS A 80 -11.44 10.63 -20.32
C HIS A 80 -11.06 12.12 -20.21
N GLU A 81 -11.19 12.90 -21.30
CA GLU A 81 -10.99 14.36 -21.28
C GLU A 81 -12.07 15.01 -20.41
N VAL A 82 -13.34 14.65 -20.64
CA VAL A 82 -14.47 15.11 -19.82
C VAL A 82 -14.31 14.74 -18.35
N ILE A 83 -13.86 13.51 -18.04
CA ILE A 83 -13.63 13.09 -16.65
C ILE A 83 -12.55 13.97 -16.00
N ARG A 84 -11.44 14.26 -16.68
CA ARG A 84 -10.39 15.13 -16.14
C ARG A 84 -10.91 16.53 -15.87
N ASP A 85 -11.64 17.12 -16.81
CA ASP A 85 -12.21 18.46 -16.65
C ASP A 85 -13.18 18.52 -15.45
N LEU A 86 -14.02 17.50 -15.29
CA LEU A 86 -14.94 17.41 -14.15
C LEU A 86 -14.21 17.19 -12.81
N VAL A 87 -13.11 16.43 -12.80
CA VAL A 87 -12.27 16.27 -11.59
C VAL A 87 -11.65 17.61 -11.19
N VAL A 88 -11.08 18.36 -12.14
CA VAL A 88 -10.48 19.68 -11.86
C VAL A 88 -11.51 20.65 -11.31
N GLN A 89 -12.67 20.76 -11.97
CA GLN A 89 -13.78 21.60 -11.48
C GLN A 89 -14.25 21.18 -10.08
N ALA A 90 -14.36 19.87 -9.82
CA ALA A 90 -14.73 19.37 -8.51
C ALA A 90 -13.71 19.74 -7.43
N GLN A 91 -12.40 19.72 -7.75
CA GLN A 91 -11.34 20.12 -6.83
C GLN A 91 -11.47 21.61 -6.46
N GLU A 92 -11.61 22.49 -7.45
CA GLU A 92 -11.79 23.93 -7.24
C GLU A 92 -13.00 24.22 -6.35
N LEU A 93 -14.16 23.61 -6.65
CA LEU A 93 -15.37 23.78 -5.86
C LEU A 93 -15.21 23.29 -4.42
N LEU A 94 -14.46 22.20 -4.20
CA LEU A 94 -14.22 21.66 -2.87
C LEU A 94 -13.23 22.52 -2.09
N GLU A 95 -12.19 23.03 -2.73
CA GLU A 95 -11.21 23.93 -2.11
C GLU A 95 -11.90 25.17 -1.52
N GLU A 96 -12.83 25.77 -2.25
CA GLU A 96 -13.62 26.92 -1.81
C GLU A 96 -14.65 26.59 -0.72
N ALA A 97 -15.19 25.37 -0.71
CA ALA A 97 -16.27 25.00 0.22
C ALA A 97 -15.78 24.78 1.67
N GLU A 98 -16.48 25.38 2.64
CA GLU A 98 -16.13 25.28 4.06
C GLU A 98 -16.65 24.00 4.74
N LEU A 99 -15.82 23.40 5.60
CA LEU A 99 -16.21 22.27 6.45
C LEU A 99 -16.96 22.78 7.70
N GLU A 100 -18.21 22.35 7.86
CA GLU A 100 -19.04 22.75 9.00
C GLU A 100 -18.91 21.82 10.20
N TYR A 101 -18.39 22.34 11.32
CA TYR A 101 -18.21 21.58 12.57
C TYR A 101 -19.36 21.79 13.54
N PHE A 102 -19.95 20.69 14.01
CA PHE A 102 -21.05 20.73 14.95
C PHE A 102 -20.68 20.13 16.30
N PHE A 103 -20.96 20.87 17.37
CA PHE A 103 -20.68 20.45 18.74
C PHE A 103 -21.98 20.16 19.50
N THR A 104 -21.95 19.16 20.37
CA THR A 104 -23.03 18.83 21.30
C THR A 104 -22.49 18.79 22.72
N GLY A 105 -23.38 18.94 23.72
CA GLY A 105 -22.97 19.08 25.12
C GLY A 105 -22.54 20.51 25.47
N LYS A 106 -22.04 20.70 26.70
CA LYS A 106 -21.58 22.01 27.23
C LYS A 106 -20.38 21.82 28.14
N GLY A 107 -19.48 22.83 28.16
CA GLY A 107 -18.31 22.85 29.03
C GLY A 107 -17.42 21.63 28.82
N ARG A 108 -17.11 20.91 29.90
CA ARG A 108 -16.25 19.71 29.86
C ARG A 108 -16.88 18.50 29.15
N ASN A 109 -18.20 18.53 28.91
CA ASN A 109 -18.93 17.48 28.19
C ASN A 109 -19.21 17.85 26.74
N GLU A 110 -18.66 18.98 26.25
CA GLU A 110 -18.74 19.29 24.83
C GLU A 110 -18.02 18.22 24.02
N VAL A 111 -18.60 17.79 22.90
CA VAL A 111 -18.02 16.83 21.96
C VAL A 111 -18.33 17.26 20.53
N LEU A 112 -17.42 16.95 19.60
CA LEU A 112 -17.76 17.06 18.17
C LEU A 112 -18.76 15.96 17.83
N ARG A 113 -19.91 16.33 17.27
CA ARG A 113 -21.01 15.40 16.95
C ARG A 113 -20.60 14.36 15.91
N GLY A 114 -19.84 14.79 14.91
CA GLY A 114 -19.34 13.95 13.83
C GLY A 114 -18.28 14.67 13.00
N ARG A 115 -17.60 13.91 12.14
CA ARG A 115 -16.65 14.46 11.17
C ARG A 115 -17.44 14.99 9.95
N PRO A 116 -17.28 16.27 9.56
CA PRO A 116 -17.85 16.77 8.32
C PRO A 116 -17.08 16.24 7.11
N VAL A 117 -17.81 15.92 6.04
CA VAL A 117 -17.28 15.50 4.74
C VAL A 117 -18.14 16.16 3.67
N LEU A 118 -17.49 16.81 2.71
CA LEU A 118 -18.15 17.38 1.53
C LEU A 118 -17.95 16.46 0.35
N PHE A 119 -18.93 16.35 -0.54
CA PHE A 119 -18.81 15.64 -1.82
C PHE A 119 -19.21 16.57 -2.96
N ALA A 120 -18.38 16.63 -4.01
CA ALA A 120 -18.71 17.31 -5.25
C ALA A 120 -19.50 16.35 -6.14
N LEU A 121 -20.77 16.68 -6.36
CA LEU A 121 -21.72 15.86 -7.09
C LEU A 121 -22.07 16.51 -8.43
N TRP A 122 -22.00 15.73 -9.52
CA TRP A 122 -22.35 16.16 -10.86
C TRP A 122 -23.69 15.55 -11.29
N SER A 123 -24.59 16.40 -11.81
CA SER A 123 -25.80 15.97 -12.50
C SER A 123 -25.54 15.88 -14.00
N GLU A 124 -25.72 14.69 -14.56
CA GLU A 124 -25.66 14.51 -16.01
C GLU A 124 -26.87 15.11 -16.72
N ARG A 125 -28.03 15.12 -16.08
CA ARG A 125 -29.26 15.68 -16.65
C ARG A 125 -29.21 17.21 -16.69
N ASP A 126 -28.86 17.82 -15.56
CA ASP A 126 -28.96 19.27 -15.37
C ASP A 126 -27.64 19.97 -15.72
N LYS A 127 -26.55 19.20 -15.92
CA LYS A 127 -25.19 19.68 -16.21
C LYS A 127 -24.71 20.69 -15.17
N ASP A 128 -25.02 20.39 -13.91
CA ASP A 128 -24.75 21.24 -12.76
C ASP A 128 -24.01 20.51 -11.64
N TRP A 129 -23.38 21.31 -10.79
CA TRP A 129 -22.66 20.86 -9.61
C TRP A 129 -23.50 21.02 -8.35
N THR A 130 -23.27 20.16 -7.37
CA THR A 130 -23.80 20.33 -6.02
C THR A 130 -22.85 19.80 -4.97
N ILE A 131 -22.65 20.58 -3.92
CA ILE A 131 -21.86 20.17 -2.76
C ILE A 131 -22.77 19.51 -1.73
N ALA A 132 -22.58 18.21 -1.53
CA ALA A 132 -23.29 17.47 -0.51
C ALA A 132 -22.52 17.47 0.82
N HIS A 133 -23.15 17.98 1.87
CA HIS A 133 -22.63 18.03 3.24
C HIS A 133 -23.07 16.77 3.99
N VAL A 134 -22.12 15.91 4.30
CA VAL A 134 -22.31 14.66 5.04
C VAL A 134 -21.56 14.73 6.37
N GLU A 135 -22.20 14.28 7.44
CA GLU A 135 -21.59 14.14 8.74
C GLU A 135 -21.54 12.68 9.15
N ILE A 136 -20.34 12.17 9.43
CA ILE A 136 -20.12 10.78 9.86
C ILE A 136 -19.77 10.71 11.37
N PRO A 137 -20.16 9.65 12.10
CA PRO A 137 -19.84 9.47 13.51
C PRO A 137 -18.34 9.43 13.80
N ARG A 138 -17.97 9.81 15.03
CA ARG A 138 -16.64 9.54 15.63
C ARG A 138 -16.80 8.65 16.88
N PRO A 139 -15.82 7.81 17.25
CA PRO A 139 -14.57 7.39 16.57
C PRO A 139 -14.86 6.42 15.40
N PRO A 140 -13.87 5.98 14.57
CA PRO A 140 -14.13 5.03 13.49
C PRO A 140 -14.89 3.84 14.06
N VAL A 141 -16.14 3.68 13.61
CA VAL A 141 -16.90 2.47 13.88
C VAL A 141 -16.08 1.35 13.26
N LYS A 142 -15.73 0.31 14.03
CA LYS A 142 -15.22 -0.94 13.46
C LYS A 142 -16.28 -1.46 12.49
N TRP A 143 -16.18 -1.07 11.24
CA TRP A 143 -17.07 -1.51 10.19
C TRP A 143 -16.43 -2.74 9.56
N LYS A 144 -17.19 -3.83 9.58
CA LYS A 144 -16.79 -5.05 8.89
C LYS A 144 -17.49 -5.03 7.53
N PRO A 145 -16.83 -5.45 6.44
CA PRO A 145 -17.50 -5.77 5.19
C PRO A 145 -18.72 -6.67 5.44
N GLY A 146 -19.90 -6.28 4.91
CA GLY A 146 -21.18 -6.97 5.17
C GLY A 146 -21.88 -6.60 6.48
N GLY A 147 -21.33 -5.65 7.25
CA GLY A 147 -21.95 -5.10 8.46
C GLY A 147 -23.11 -4.14 8.19
N ARG A 148 -23.74 -3.63 9.26
CA ARG A 148 -24.79 -2.61 9.13
C ARG A 148 -24.21 -1.35 8.44
N PRO A 149 -24.96 -0.68 7.55
CA PRO A 149 -24.52 0.57 6.93
C PRO A 149 -24.05 1.58 7.98
N LEU A 150 -23.00 2.33 7.66
CA LEU A 150 -22.53 3.43 8.52
C LEU A 150 -23.70 4.38 8.74
N LYS A 151 -23.98 4.73 10.00
CA LYS A 151 -24.93 5.82 10.29
C LYS A 151 -24.27 7.13 9.90
N PHE A 152 -24.98 8.04 9.24
CA PHE A 152 -24.48 9.37 8.89
C PHE A 152 -25.65 10.36 8.88
N THR A 153 -25.35 11.65 8.85
CA THR A 153 -26.35 12.71 8.65
C THR A 153 -26.07 13.42 7.35
N LEU A 154 -27.05 13.49 6.45
CA LEU A 154 -27.00 14.32 5.26
C LEU A 154 -27.64 15.67 5.56
N ARG A 155 -26.93 16.76 5.27
CA ARG A 155 -27.37 18.14 5.55
C ARG A 155 -27.91 18.86 4.32
N THR A 156 -27.49 18.44 3.13
CA THR A 156 -27.93 19.06 1.87
C THR A 156 -29.37 18.65 1.53
N PRO A 157 -30.32 19.61 1.47
CA PRO A 157 -31.70 19.32 1.10
C PRO A 157 -31.82 18.79 -0.34
N GLY A 158 -32.89 18.04 -0.62
CA GLY A 158 -33.16 17.52 -1.97
C GLY A 158 -32.27 16.34 -2.42
N ILE A 159 -31.21 16.03 -1.69
CA ILE A 159 -30.32 14.90 -1.95
C ILE A 159 -30.71 13.72 -1.06
N LYS A 160 -30.60 12.50 -1.62
CA LYS A 160 -30.56 11.26 -0.86
C LYS A 160 -29.17 10.67 -0.97
N ALA A 161 -28.66 10.11 0.12
CA ALA A 161 -27.35 9.47 0.14
C ALA A 161 -27.49 8.06 0.72
N ARG A 162 -26.60 7.16 0.30
CA ARG A 162 -26.43 5.83 0.87
C ARG A 162 -24.95 5.52 0.97
N HIS A 163 -24.51 5.08 2.14
CA HIS A 163 -23.15 4.55 2.33
C HIS A 163 -23.01 3.23 1.57
N VAL A 164 -21.96 3.11 0.76
CA VAL A 164 -21.68 1.95 -0.10
C VAL A 164 -20.64 1.05 0.54
N LYS A 165 -19.43 1.57 0.79
CA LYS A 165 -18.30 0.86 1.40
C LYS A 165 -17.28 1.82 2.03
N GLY A 166 -16.31 1.27 2.75
CA GLY A 166 -15.21 2.00 3.38
C GLY A 166 -15.61 2.81 4.62
N THR A 167 -14.63 3.12 5.46
CA THR A 167 -14.79 3.88 6.71
C THR A 167 -13.66 4.86 7.01
N GLY A 168 -12.48 4.63 6.46
CA GLY A 168 -11.39 5.58 6.37
C GLY A 168 -11.80 6.74 5.48
N ALA A 169 -11.32 7.94 5.82
CA ALA A 169 -11.74 9.14 5.13
C ALA A 169 -11.38 9.09 3.63
N GLU A 170 -10.34 8.33 3.26
CA GLU A 170 -9.82 8.12 1.92
C GLU A 170 -10.51 6.97 1.14
N ARG A 171 -11.28 6.09 1.79
CA ARG A 171 -11.99 4.97 1.15
C ARG A 171 -13.51 5.00 1.36
N LEU A 172 -14.01 6.01 2.07
CA LEU A 172 -15.43 6.27 2.31
C LEU A 172 -16.20 6.52 1.01
N MET A 173 -17.09 5.61 0.63
CA MET A 173 -17.87 5.70 -0.60
C MET A 173 -19.37 5.85 -0.32
N PHE A 174 -20.00 6.76 -1.07
CA PHE A 174 -21.42 7.03 -1.02
C PHE A 174 -21.99 7.07 -2.43
N SER A 175 -23.25 6.62 -2.56
CA SER A 175 -24.07 6.89 -3.74
C SER A 175 -25.07 7.99 -3.42
N PHE A 176 -25.26 8.93 -4.34
CA PHE A 176 -26.17 10.06 -4.17
C PHE A 176 -27.25 10.06 -5.24
N THR A 177 -28.45 10.50 -4.89
CA THR A 177 -29.53 10.73 -5.86
C THR A 177 -30.28 12.04 -5.58
N ARG A 178 -30.79 12.66 -6.64
CA ARG A 178 -31.70 13.83 -6.60
C ARG A 178 -32.88 13.56 -7.50
N ASP A 179 -34.10 13.63 -6.97
CA ASP A 179 -35.33 13.41 -7.75
C ASP A 179 -35.33 12.12 -8.60
N GLY A 180 -34.67 11.07 -8.10
CA GLY A 180 -34.52 9.77 -8.77
C GLY A 180 -33.32 9.65 -9.70
N GLU A 181 -32.63 10.74 -10.03
CA GLU A 181 -31.39 10.76 -10.81
C GLU A 181 -30.19 10.36 -9.94
N PRO A 182 -29.36 9.39 -10.37
CA PRO A 182 -28.04 9.15 -9.78
C PRO A 182 -27.09 10.32 -10.05
N LEU A 183 -26.45 10.83 -9.01
CA LEU A 183 -25.42 11.86 -9.13
C LEU A 183 -24.03 11.23 -9.07
N GLN A 184 -23.14 11.70 -9.93
CA GLN A 184 -21.76 11.21 -10.02
C GLN A 184 -20.89 11.94 -9.00
N VAL A 185 -19.93 11.25 -8.40
CA VAL A 185 -19.01 11.83 -7.40
C VAL A 185 -17.64 12.05 -8.02
N TYR A 186 -17.20 13.30 -8.10
CA TYR A 186 -15.90 13.70 -8.68
C TYR A 186 -14.90 14.22 -7.65
N GLY A 187 -15.27 14.24 -6.37
CA GLY A 187 -14.36 14.64 -5.31
C GLY A 187 -15.02 14.63 -3.96
N ARG A 188 -14.19 14.66 -2.91
CA ARG A 188 -14.64 14.95 -1.56
C ARG A 188 -13.60 15.77 -0.79
N LYS A 189 -14.06 16.46 0.24
CA LYS A 189 -13.22 17.18 1.20
C LYS A 189 -13.49 16.68 2.60
N PHE A 190 -12.44 16.42 3.37
CA PHE A 190 -12.56 15.98 4.75
C PHE A 190 -11.43 16.53 5.62
N PRO A 191 -11.65 16.71 6.93
CA PRO A 191 -10.61 17.15 7.83
C PRO A 191 -9.78 15.99 8.36
N VAL A 192 -8.47 16.21 8.43
CA VAL A 192 -7.52 15.44 9.23
C VAL A 192 -7.40 16.10 10.60
N PHE A 193 -7.49 15.28 11.64
CA PHE A 193 -7.51 15.74 13.02
C PHE A 193 -6.22 15.39 13.77
N ASP A 194 -5.83 16.24 14.72
CA ASP A 194 -4.76 15.92 15.66
C ASP A 194 -5.21 14.81 16.62
N SER A 195 -4.63 13.63 16.47
CA SER A 195 -4.87 12.48 17.36
C SER A 195 -4.57 12.78 18.85
N ALA A 196 -3.57 13.64 19.14
CA ALA A 196 -3.25 14.05 20.50
C ALA A 196 -4.35 14.93 21.08
N LEU A 197 -4.91 15.88 20.31
CA LEU A 197 -6.04 16.70 20.75
C LEU A 197 -7.32 15.87 20.89
N ILE A 198 -7.54 14.90 20.00
CA ILE A 198 -8.65 13.92 20.12
C ILE A 198 -8.54 13.15 21.43
N SER A 199 -7.36 12.59 21.74
CA SER A 199 -7.15 11.79 22.96
C SER A 199 -7.41 12.60 24.24
N ARG A 200 -7.13 13.91 24.20
CA ARG A 200 -7.36 14.86 25.28
C ARG A 200 -8.76 15.49 25.25
N LYS A 201 -9.64 15.08 24.32
CA LYS A 201 -11.01 15.60 24.12
C LYS A 201 -11.07 17.12 23.97
N ARG A 202 -10.04 17.74 23.38
CA ARG A 202 -9.97 19.19 23.15
C ARG A 202 -10.67 19.56 21.84
N TRP A 203 -11.98 19.36 21.76
CA TRP A 203 -12.68 19.31 20.48
C TRP A 203 -12.71 20.62 19.69
N ARG A 204 -12.74 21.77 20.36
CA ARG A 204 -12.63 23.07 19.69
C ARG A 204 -11.29 23.21 19.00
N ALA A 205 -10.21 22.93 19.73
CA ALA A 205 -8.86 22.92 19.17
C ALA A 205 -8.72 21.89 18.03
N VAL A 206 -9.34 20.70 18.15
CA VAL A 206 -9.36 19.69 17.06
C VAL A 206 -9.95 20.28 15.76
N ALA A 207 -11.03 21.05 15.85
CA ALA A 207 -11.65 21.66 14.67
C ALA A 207 -10.85 22.88 14.17
N GLU A 208 -10.29 23.68 15.08
CA GLU A 208 -9.48 24.86 14.75
C GLU A 208 -8.17 24.50 14.05
N THR A 209 -7.54 23.38 14.41
CA THR A 209 -6.27 22.91 13.82
C THR A 209 -6.49 21.81 12.77
N ALA A 210 -7.73 21.59 12.33
CA ALA A 210 -8.03 20.57 11.34
C ALA A 210 -7.45 20.96 9.98
N GLN A 211 -6.73 20.04 9.35
CA GLN A 211 -6.22 20.24 7.99
C GLN A 211 -7.20 19.64 6.98
N PRO A 212 -7.83 20.43 6.11
CA PRO A 212 -8.71 19.90 5.07
C PRO A 212 -7.91 19.25 3.96
N ILE A 213 -8.34 18.06 3.52
CA ILE A 213 -7.80 17.39 2.33
C ILE A 213 -8.92 17.30 1.29
N VAL A 214 -8.61 17.68 0.06
CA VAL A 214 -9.45 17.39 -1.12
C VAL A 214 -8.91 16.15 -1.80
N TYR A 215 -9.77 15.17 -2.00
CA TYR A 215 -9.36 13.89 -2.57
C TYR A 215 -10.46 13.30 -3.44
N LEU A 216 -10.08 12.76 -4.59
CA LEU A 216 -10.98 12.04 -5.48
C LEU A 216 -11.18 10.61 -4.96
N PRO A 217 -12.39 10.14 -4.59
CA PRO A 217 -12.62 8.72 -4.36
C PRO A 217 -12.65 7.93 -5.68
N PHE A 218 -12.36 6.62 -5.65
CA PHE A 218 -12.70 5.77 -6.79
C PHE A 218 -14.22 5.71 -6.94
N THR A 219 -14.72 5.88 -8.16
CA THR A 219 -16.11 5.60 -8.54
C THR A 219 -16.15 4.94 -9.90
N GLU A 220 -17.18 4.12 -10.15
CA GLU A 220 -17.41 3.53 -11.48
C GLU A 220 -17.64 4.63 -12.56
N ASP A 221 -18.11 5.81 -12.17
CA ASP A 221 -18.25 6.96 -13.08
C ASP A 221 -16.90 7.44 -13.63
N THR A 222 -15.86 7.38 -12.80
CA THR A 222 -14.48 7.76 -13.15
C THR A 222 -13.65 6.61 -13.72
N PHE A 223 -14.26 5.44 -13.96
CA PHE A 223 -13.58 4.32 -14.61
C PHE A 223 -13.49 4.57 -16.12
N ASP A 224 -12.27 4.52 -16.66
CA ASP A 224 -12.00 4.58 -18.10
C ASP A 224 -10.78 3.69 -18.42
N PRO A 225 -10.86 2.80 -19.44
CA PRO A 225 -9.73 1.96 -19.83
C PRO A 225 -8.45 2.73 -20.16
N LEU A 226 -8.53 3.98 -20.63
CA LEU A 226 -7.36 4.81 -20.89
C LEU A 226 -6.66 5.26 -19.60
N PHE A 227 -7.37 5.38 -18.48
CA PHE A 227 -6.73 5.58 -17.18
C PHE A 227 -6.13 4.28 -16.64
N VAL A 228 -6.69 3.12 -16.95
CA VAL A 228 -6.05 1.83 -16.61
C VAL A 228 -4.71 1.70 -17.31
N GLU A 229 -4.67 1.92 -18.62
CA GLU A 229 -3.44 1.92 -19.42
C GLU A 229 -2.47 3.02 -18.96
N GLY A 230 -2.97 4.25 -18.80
CA GLY A 230 -2.17 5.38 -18.31
C GLY A 230 -1.58 5.14 -16.92
N GLY A 231 -2.31 4.45 -16.03
CA GLY A 231 -1.84 4.09 -14.70
C GLY A 231 -0.75 3.02 -14.72
N ARG A 232 -0.86 2.03 -15.60
CA ARG A 232 0.21 1.03 -15.83
C ARG A 232 1.48 1.72 -16.30
N SER A 233 1.38 2.56 -17.33
CA SER A 233 2.53 3.30 -17.87
C SER A 233 3.15 4.22 -16.82
N TYR A 234 2.32 4.97 -16.08
CA TYR A 234 2.79 5.85 -15.01
C TYR A 234 3.58 5.12 -13.92
N LEU A 235 3.06 3.98 -13.44
CA LEU A 235 3.76 3.19 -12.42
C LEU A 235 5.10 2.66 -12.94
N LEU A 236 5.14 2.17 -14.18
CA LEU A 236 6.38 1.71 -14.80
C LEU A 236 7.38 2.84 -15.00
N GLU A 237 6.95 3.99 -15.48
CA GLU A 237 7.80 5.18 -15.65
C GLU A 237 8.38 5.65 -14.32
N THR A 238 7.55 5.70 -13.27
CA THR A 238 7.97 6.08 -11.91
C THR A 238 8.94 5.06 -11.32
N ALA A 239 8.69 3.75 -11.49
CA ALA A 239 9.59 2.70 -11.02
C ALA A 239 10.93 2.70 -11.77
N ASN A 240 10.90 3.01 -13.08
CA ASN A 240 12.10 3.20 -13.88
C ASN A 240 12.87 4.44 -13.43
N GLN A 241 12.19 5.54 -13.09
CA GLN A 241 12.82 6.73 -12.53
C GLN A 241 13.47 6.42 -11.18
N ALA A 242 12.77 5.74 -10.27
CA ALA A 242 13.33 5.29 -9.00
C ALA A 242 14.63 4.48 -9.21
N SER A 243 14.61 3.55 -10.17
CA SER A 243 15.77 2.72 -10.51
C SER A 243 16.91 3.55 -11.09
N ARG A 244 16.62 4.55 -11.96
CA ARG A 244 17.65 5.47 -12.48
C ARG A 244 18.30 6.27 -11.35
N GLU A 245 17.52 6.86 -10.45
CA GLU A 245 18.08 7.60 -9.31
C GLU A 245 18.96 6.73 -8.40
N LEU A 246 18.56 5.46 -8.18
CA LEU A 246 19.38 4.51 -7.42
C LEU A 246 20.66 4.13 -8.17
N ARG A 247 20.61 4.02 -9.49
CA ARG A 247 21.79 3.76 -10.34
C ARG A 247 22.75 4.95 -10.30
N ASP A 248 22.25 6.17 -10.46
CA ASP A 248 23.02 7.40 -10.44
C ASP A 248 23.69 7.64 -9.07
N ALA A 249 23.01 7.23 -7.99
CA ALA A 249 23.56 7.24 -6.65
C ALA A 249 24.53 6.06 -6.36
N MET A 250 24.78 5.19 -7.35
CA MET A 250 25.62 4.00 -7.23
C MET A 250 25.22 3.12 -6.03
N ALA A 251 23.92 3.01 -5.76
CA ALA A 251 23.43 2.31 -4.59
C ALA A 251 23.70 0.79 -4.70
N PRO A 252 24.50 0.21 -3.78
CA PRO A 252 24.95 -1.19 -3.91
C PRO A 252 23.86 -2.17 -3.49
N SER A 253 23.80 -3.32 -4.17
CA SER A 253 22.98 -4.46 -3.75
C SER A 253 23.62 -5.20 -2.57
N LEU A 254 22.81 -5.48 -1.55
CA LEU A 254 23.14 -6.39 -0.45
C LEU A 254 22.95 -7.85 -0.86
N ALA A 255 21.99 -8.14 -1.74
CA ALA A 255 21.72 -9.50 -2.18
C ALA A 255 22.83 -10.04 -3.11
N TYR A 256 23.46 -9.17 -3.89
CA TYR A 256 24.50 -9.50 -4.84
C TYR A 256 25.65 -8.51 -4.74
N PRO A 257 26.65 -8.79 -3.87
CA PRO A 257 27.80 -7.93 -3.68
C PRO A 257 28.53 -7.63 -5.00
N GLY A 258 28.79 -6.34 -5.26
CA GLY A 258 29.44 -5.87 -6.49
C GLY A 258 28.49 -5.40 -7.59
N GLU A 259 27.17 -5.56 -7.41
CA GLU A 259 26.14 -5.10 -8.33
C GLU A 259 25.35 -3.91 -7.73
N LEU A 260 24.67 -3.15 -8.59
CA LEU A 260 23.82 -2.04 -8.18
C LEU A 260 22.39 -2.50 -7.94
N LEU A 261 21.69 -1.89 -6.98
CA LEU A 261 20.28 -2.18 -6.67
C LEU A 261 19.39 -2.09 -7.92
N ALA A 262 19.63 -1.05 -8.72
CA ALA A 262 18.89 -0.75 -9.94
C ALA A 262 19.03 -1.82 -11.04
N ASP A 263 20.05 -2.67 -10.95
CA ASP A 263 20.30 -3.75 -11.92
C ASP A 263 19.84 -5.11 -11.39
N VAL A 264 19.52 -5.19 -10.09
CA VAL A 264 19.08 -6.41 -9.40
C VAL A 264 17.56 -6.52 -9.34
N ILE A 265 16.88 -5.43 -8.96
CA ILE A 265 15.42 -5.42 -8.77
C ILE A 265 14.76 -4.80 -10.00
N PRO A 266 13.96 -5.56 -10.78
CA PRO A 266 13.30 -5.02 -11.96
C PRO A 266 12.24 -3.96 -11.60
N PRO A 267 12.14 -2.85 -12.37
CA PRO A 267 11.09 -1.85 -12.18
C PRO A 267 9.67 -2.43 -12.22
N GLU A 268 9.43 -3.43 -13.07
CA GLU A 268 8.12 -4.09 -13.21
C GLU A 268 7.70 -4.76 -11.90
N LEU A 269 8.65 -5.36 -11.17
CA LEU A 269 8.37 -5.99 -9.86
C LEU A 269 7.84 -4.95 -8.87
N VAL A 270 8.45 -3.77 -8.84
CA VAL A 270 8.07 -2.67 -7.96
C VAL A 270 6.72 -2.07 -8.35
N ALA A 271 6.47 -1.90 -9.65
CA ALA A 271 5.19 -1.43 -10.18
C ALA A 271 4.04 -2.40 -9.85
N MET A 272 4.27 -3.71 -10.01
CA MET A 272 3.32 -4.75 -9.61
C MET A 272 3.04 -4.69 -8.10
N LEU A 273 4.07 -4.49 -7.29
CA LEU A 273 3.93 -4.37 -5.84
C LEU A 273 3.04 -3.18 -5.44
N ALA A 274 3.20 -2.03 -6.09
CA ALA A 274 2.35 -0.85 -5.87
C ALA A 274 0.86 -1.12 -6.15
N VAL A 275 0.55 -2.00 -7.10
CA VAL A 275 -0.83 -2.43 -7.39
C VAL A 275 -1.32 -3.39 -6.30
N ILE A 276 -0.51 -4.38 -5.93
CA ILE A 276 -0.87 -5.41 -4.93
C ILE A 276 -1.17 -4.78 -3.56
N GLU A 277 -0.37 -3.80 -3.14
CA GLU A 277 -0.54 -3.10 -1.86
C GLU A 277 -1.85 -2.33 -1.75
N GLN A 278 -2.40 -1.88 -2.87
CA GLN A 278 -3.65 -1.13 -2.91
C GLN A 278 -4.86 -1.99 -3.28
N THR A 279 -4.65 -3.26 -3.62
CA THR A 279 -5.72 -4.18 -3.96
C THR A 279 -6.23 -4.90 -2.71
N ASP A 280 -7.46 -4.56 -2.30
CA ASP A 280 -8.17 -5.23 -1.21
C ASP A 280 -8.39 -6.72 -1.53
N ASP A 281 -8.12 -7.58 -0.55
CA ASP A 281 -8.22 -9.03 -0.70
C ASP A 281 -9.66 -9.50 -0.98
N THR A 282 -10.65 -8.86 -0.37
CA THR A 282 -12.06 -9.19 -0.58
C THR A 282 -12.48 -8.82 -2.01
N GLU A 283 -12.11 -7.62 -2.46
CA GLU A 283 -12.40 -7.17 -3.83
C GLU A 283 -11.72 -8.05 -4.87
N TYR A 284 -10.44 -8.38 -4.66
CA TYR A 284 -9.72 -9.30 -5.53
C TYR A 284 -10.40 -10.67 -5.60
N THR A 285 -10.82 -11.24 -4.47
CA THR A 285 -11.51 -12.56 -4.49
C THR A 285 -12.86 -12.53 -5.19
N GLN A 286 -13.52 -11.37 -5.25
CA GLN A 286 -14.84 -11.21 -5.88
C GLN A 286 -14.74 -10.85 -7.36
N ARG A 287 -13.80 -9.98 -7.74
CA ARG A 287 -13.71 -9.35 -9.07
C ARG A 287 -12.47 -9.75 -9.87
N GLY A 288 -11.48 -10.38 -9.25
CA GLY A 288 -10.25 -10.81 -9.93
C GLY A 288 -9.48 -9.63 -10.53
N ILE A 289 -9.21 -9.69 -11.85
CA ILE A 289 -8.41 -8.71 -12.59
C ILE A 289 -9.01 -7.29 -12.51
N GLU A 290 -10.34 -7.15 -12.50
CA GLU A 290 -11.01 -5.85 -12.38
C GLU A 290 -10.63 -5.11 -11.09
N ALA A 291 -10.19 -5.81 -10.03
CA ALA A 291 -9.70 -5.17 -8.82
C ALA A 291 -8.36 -4.44 -9.07
N PHE A 292 -7.49 -5.01 -9.91
CA PHE A 292 -6.26 -4.35 -10.34
C PHE A 292 -6.54 -3.16 -11.26
N GLU A 293 -7.49 -3.31 -12.18
CA GLU A 293 -7.88 -2.23 -13.08
C GLU A 293 -8.42 -1.01 -12.33
N GLN A 294 -9.18 -1.20 -11.24
CA GLN A 294 -9.59 -0.10 -10.37
C GLN A 294 -8.39 0.63 -9.77
N VAL A 295 -7.38 -0.10 -9.28
CA VAL A 295 -6.16 0.49 -8.72
C VAL A 295 -5.38 1.25 -9.80
N LEU A 296 -5.19 0.64 -10.98
CA LEU A 296 -4.52 1.27 -12.11
C LEU A 296 -5.27 2.52 -12.60
N ASN A 297 -6.61 2.48 -12.68
CA ASN A 297 -7.43 3.63 -13.00
C ASN A 297 -7.16 4.81 -12.06
N GLN A 298 -6.98 4.56 -10.76
CA GLN A 298 -6.64 5.61 -9.80
C GLN A 298 -5.23 6.17 -10.03
N TYR A 299 -4.23 5.34 -10.34
CA TYR A 299 -2.90 5.82 -10.72
C TYR A 299 -2.92 6.62 -12.03
N GLY A 300 -3.72 6.23 -13.02
CA GLY A 300 -3.81 6.95 -14.29
C GLY A 300 -4.56 8.28 -14.19
N LEU A 301 -5.55 8.36 -13.31
CA LEU A 301 -6.33 9.57 -13.10
C LEU A 301 -5.65 10.56 -12.13
N LYS A 302 -5.05 10.07 -11.04
CA LYS A 302 -4.49 10.92 -9.97
C LYS A 302 -2.97 11.03 -9.95
N ARG A 303 -2.27 10.22 -10.75
CA ARG A 303 -0.80 10.20 -10.80
C ARG A 303 -0.17 10.05 -9.40
N SER A 304 0.72 10.96 -9.00
CA SER A 304 1.46 10.95 -7.72
C SER A 304 0.56 11.00 -6.49
N GLU A 305 -0.65 11.52 -6.62
CA GLU A 305 -1.63 11.64 -5.53
C GLU A 305 -2.41 10.35 -5.26
N ALA A 306 -2.31 9.35 -6.14
CA ALA A 306 -2.95 8.07 -5.94
C ALA A 306 -2.45 7.38 -4.66
N PHE A 307 -3.38 7.11 -3.74
CA PHE A 307 -3.11 6.39 -2.48
C PHE A 307 -2.14 7.07 -1.51
N ARG A 308 -1.79 8.35 -1.75
CA ARG A 308 -0.97 9.18 -0.86
C ARG A 308 -1.45 9.13 0.60
N TYR A 309 -2.78 9.19 0.78
CA TYR A 309 -3.44 9.19 2.09
C TYR A 309 -3.90 7.81 2.56
N SER A 310 -3.54 6.72 1.88
CA SER A 310 -3.95 5.37 2.28
C SER A 310 -3.29 4.99 3.59
N VAL A 311 -4.10 4.65 4.61
CA VAL A 311 -3.60 4.19 5.92
C VAL A 311 -4.27 2.88 6.30
N SER A 312 -3.47 1.84 6.56
CA SER A 312 -3.98 0.58 7.10
C SER A 312 -4.19 0.64 8.61
N THR A 313 -4.94 -0.33 9.14
CA THR A 313 -5.04 -0.57 10.59
C THR A 313 -3.70 -0.85 11.26
N ALA A 314 -2.75 -1.46 10.53
CA ALA A 314 -1.39 -1.69 11.00
C ALA A 314 -0.52 -0.41 10.96
N SER A 315 -1.12 0.75 10.68
CA SER A 315 -0.45 2.05 10.51
C SER A 315 0.56 2.02 9.35
N ALA A 316 0.26 1.25 8.31
CA ALA A 316 0.99 1.29 7.06
C ALA A 316 0.47 2.45 6.21
N VAL A 317 1.37 3.22 5.59
CA VAL A 317 1.04 4.51 4.96
C VAL A 317 1.48 4.54 3.51
N GLY A 318 0.67 5.20 2.67
CA GLY A 318 1.01 5.59 1.31
C GLY A 318 0.88 4.46 0.27
N PRO A 319 1.31 4.72 -0.98
CA PRO A 319 1.12 3.78 -2.09
C PRO A 319 1.82 2.43 -1.90
N MET A 320 2.93 2.41 -1.17
CA MET A 320 3.71 1.19 -0.88
C MET A 320 3.48 0.63 0.53
N GLN A 321 2.51 1.18 1.29
CA GLN A 321 2.09 0.70 2.62
C GLN A 321 3.27 0.42 3.58
N PHE A 322 4.15 1.41 3.76
CA PHE A 322 5.26 1.29 4.70
C PHE A 322 4.82 1.55 6.13
N THR A 323 5.47 0.90 7.10
CA THR A 323 5.29 1.18 8.54
C THR A 323 6.54 1.83 9.14
N ASP A 324 6.36 2.68 10.15
CA ASP A 324 7.49 3.34 10.84
C ASP A 324 7.61 3.00 12.33
N ARG A 325 6.52 2.63 13.01
CA ARG A 325 6.53 2.23 14.44
C ARG A 325 7.41 3.12 15.33
N ARG A 326 7.32 4.46 15.18
CA ARG A 326 8.12 5.46 15.91
C ARG A 326 9.63 5.27 15.69
N GLY A 327 10.06 5.18 14.43
CA GLY A 327 11.46 5.00 14.05
C GLY A 327 11.99 3.55 14.03
N ASN A 328 11.15 2.58 14.39
CA ASN A 328 11.53 1.15 14.53
C ASN A 328 10.83 0.22 13.54
N GLY A 329 10.08 0.77 12.60
CA GLY A 329 9.35 0.06 11.56
C GLY A 329 10.19 -0.13 10.30
N THR A 330 9.55 -0.71 9.30
CA THR A 330 10.17 -1.08 8.03
C THR A 330 10.79 0.12 7.33
N TYR A 331 10.10 1.26 7.25
CA TYR A 331 10.60 2.45 6.54
C TYR A 331 11.92 2.96 7.14
N SER A 332 11.91 3.23 8.44
CA SER A 332 13.10 3.66 9.18
C SER A 332 14.24 2.65 9.11
N MET A 333 13.94 1.35 9.09
CA MET A 333 14.95 0.32 8.87
C MET A 333 15.59 0.43 7.48
N VAL A 334 14.78 0.61 6.44
CA VAL A 334 15.25 0.77 5.05
C VAL A 334 16.11 2.03 4.91
N VAL A 335 15.66 3.17 5.43
CA VAL A 335 16.43 4.43 5.43
C VAL A 335 17.82 4.24 6.03
N ARG A 336 17.93 3.49 7.14
CA ARG A 336 19.23 3.20 7.78
C ARG A 336 20.09 2.21 6.98
N ARG A 337 19.48 1.20 6.36
CA ARG A 337 20.21 0.11 5.67
C ARG A 337 20.52 0.41 4.21
N CYS A 338 19.86 1.40 3.61
CA CYS A 338 20.04 1.81 2.23
C CYS A 338 20.41 3.30 2.12
N PRO A 339 21.47 3.78 2.80
CA PRO A 339 21.77 5.22 2.87
C PRO A 339 22.11 5.84 1.50
N ALA A 340 22.70 5.05 0.59
CA ALA A 340 23.01 5.49 -0.77
C ALA A 340 21.76 5.81 -1.61
N ALA A 341 20.57 5.33 -1.21
CA ALA A 341 19.34 5.65 -1.91
C ALA A 341 18.84 7.08 -1.67
N HIS A 342 19.42 7.80 -0.70
CA HIS A 342 19.04 9.17 -0.34
C HIS A 342 17.53 9.32 -0.12
N LEU A 343 16.93 8.36 0.61
CA LEU A 343 15.51 8.39 0.95
C LEU A 343 15.20 9.54 1.91
N ASP A 344 14.03 10.16 1.77
CA ASP A 344 13.55 11.14 2.75
C ASP A 344 13.45 10.49 4.15
N PRO A 345 14.22 10.94 5.15
CA PRO A 345 14.20 10.31 6.47
C PRO A 345 12.90 10.59 7.25
N VAL A 346 12.08 11.55 6.82
CA VAL A 346 10.78 11.84 7.45
C VAL A 346 9.73 10.91 6.86
N PHE A 347 9.30 9.94 7.66
CA PHE A 347 8.38 8.88 7.24
C PHE A 347 7.13 9.40 6.53
N GLU A 348 6.46 10.42 7.07
CA GLU A 348 5.19 10.91 6.52
C GLU A 348 5.36 11.59 5.16
N ARG A 349 6.52 12.16 4.85
CA ARG A 349 6.83 12.70 3.52
C ARG A 349 7.32 11.58 2.60
N GLY A 350 8.22 10.76 3.11
CA GLY A 350 8.91 9.75 2.34
C GLY A 350 8.05 8.57 1.93
N ALA A 351 7.13 8.11 2.79
CA ALA A 351 6.26 6.98 2.48
C ALA A 351 5.04 7.36 1.63
N THR A 352 4.68 8.64 1.60
CA THR A 352 3.52 9.16 0.85
C THR A 352 3.91 9.66 -0.55
N ASN A 353 5.16 10.08 -0.75
CA ASN A 353 5.71 10.36 -2.08
C ASN A 353 5.99 9.04 -2.84
N LEU A 354 5.27 8.81 -3.94
CA LEU A 354 5.34 7.56 -4.71
C LEU A 354 6.77 7.20 -5.17
N LEU A 355 7.50 8.15 -5.74
CA LEU A 355 8.85 7.93 -6.25
C LEU A 355 9.82 7.52 -5.13
N ASN A 356 9.82 8.25 -4.02
CA ASN A 356 10.65 7.93 -2.86
C ASN A 356 10.23 6.61 -2.20
N ALA A 357 8.93 6.33 -2.11
CA ALA A 357 8.41 5.07 -1.62
C ALA A 357 8.81 3.88 -2.51
N MET A 358 8.84 4.04 -3.84
CA MET A 358 9.33 3.02 -4.77
C MET A 358 10.83 2.76 -4.60
N LYS A 359 11.65 3.80 -4.40
CA LYS A 359 13.07 3.64 -4.04
C LYS A 359 13.24 2.84 -2.75
N ALA A 360 12.43 3.17 -1.72
CA ALA A 360 12.43 2.42 -0.47
C ALA A 360 11.99 0.95 -0.67
N ALA A 361 11.02 0.69 -1.54
CA ALA A 361 10.59 -0.68 -1.85
C ALA A 361 11.69 -1.48 -2.56
N ILE A 362 12.40 -0.88 -3.52
CA ILE A 362 13.58 -1.51 -4.16
C ILE A 362 14.61 -1.91 -3.11
N CYS A 363 14.98 -0.98 -2.22
CA CYS A 363 15.91 -1.27 -1.12
C CYS A 363 15.41 -2.39 -0.22
N LEU A 364 14.12 -2.39 0.15
CA LEU A 364 13.55 -3.44 1.01
C LEU A 364 13.59 -4.81 0.34
N LEU A 365 13.19 -4.90 -0.93
CA LEU A 365 13.20 -6.15 -1.68
C LEU A 365 14.61 -6.75 -1.75
N ASP A 366 15.63 -5.92 -1.97
CA ASP A 366 17.03 -6.36 -1.95
C ASP A 366 17.51 -6.78 -0.55
N ILE A 367 17.18 -6.02 0.50
CA ILE A 367 17.48 -6.37 1.90
C ILE A 367 16.88 -7.73 2.28
N GLU A 368 15.64 -8.00 1.86
CA GLU A 368 14.97 -9.28 2.10
C GLU A 368 15.58 -10.39 1.26
N LEU A 369 15.85 -10.13 -0.03
CA LEU A 369 16.49 -11.10 -0.93
C LEU A 369 17.87 -11.54 -0.43
N ALA A 370 18.65 -10.62 0.13
CA ALA A 370 19.96 -10.91 0.73
C ALA A 370 19.88 -11.96 1.85
N GLN A 371 18.77 -12.00 2.59
CA GLN A 371 18.55 -12.95 3.69
C GLN A 371 17.98 -14.30 3.22
N MET A 372 17.61 -14.42 1.95
CA MET A 372 17.02 -15.66 1.43
C MET A 372 18.05 -16.77 1.26
N ARG A 373 17.56 -17.97 0.95
CA ARG A 373 18.43 -19.11 0.64
C ARG A 373 19.15 -18.87 -0.67
N GLU A 374 20.36 -19.44 -0.80
CA GLU A 374 21.18 -19.33 -2.00
C GLU A 374 20.47 -19.86 -3.25
N ASP A 375 19.72 -20.96 -3.14
CA ASP A 375 18.96 -21.50 -4.27
C ASP A 375 17.84 -20.57 -4.73
N ILE A 376 17.20 -19.82 -3.82
CA ILE A 376 16.23 -18.78 -4.19
C ILE A 376 16.95 -17.63 -4.90
N ARG A 377 18.04 -17.11 -4.34
CA ARG A 377 18.82 -16.01 -4.96
C ARG A 377 19.37 -16.39 -6.35
N ALA A 378 19.87 -17.61 -6.52
CA ALA A 378 20.39 -18.08 -7.79
C ALA A 378 19.29 -18.14 -8.86
N ASN A 379 18.11 -18.66 -8.52
CA ASN A 379 16.98 -18.69 -9.45
C ASN A 379 16.41 -17.28 -9.71
N PHE A 380 16.38 -16.41 -8.70
CA PHE A 380 15.95 -15.01 -8.87
C PHE A 380 16.80 -14.28 -9.90
N ARG A 381 18.13 -14.49 -9.90
CA ARG A 381 19.01 -13.90 -10.91
C ARG A 381 18.68 -14.33 -12.33
N HIS A 382 18.12 -15.53 -12.53
CA HIS A 382 17.78 -16.05 -13.86
C HIS A 382 16.41 -15.60 -14.36
N ASP A 383 15.42 -15.48 -13.47
CA ASP A 383 14.07 -15.03 -13.81
C ASP A 383 13.49 -14.20 -12.65
N PRO A 384 13.87 -12.92 -12.53
CA PRO A 384 13.55 -12.10 -11.37
C PRO A 384 12.05 -11.78 -11.26
N LEU A 385 11.34 -11.71 -12.39
CA LEU A 385 9.89 -11.49 -12.37
C LEU A 385 9.16 -12.73 -11.86
N LEU A 386 9.48 -13.93 -12.34
CA LEU A 386 8.82 -15.14 -11.83
C LEU A 386 9.19 -15.40 -10.36
N MET A 387 10.47 -15.29 -10.03
CA MET A 387 10.99 -15.55 -8.69
C MET A 387 10.68 -14.43 -7.70
N GLY A 388 10.19 -13.29 -8.17
CA GLY A 388 9.70 -12.18 -7.37
C GLY A 388 8.61 -12.56 -6.36
N ILE A 389 7.95 -13.71 -6.53
CA ILE A 389 7.02 -14.27 -5.52
C ILE A 389 7.66 -14.40 -4.12
N PHE A 390 8.97 -14.61 -4.03
CA PHE A 390 9.67 -14.75 -2.74
C PHE A 390 9.92 -13.41 -2.06
N PRO A 391 10.60 -12.41 -2.68
CA PRO A 391 10.77 -11.10 -2.07
C PRO A 391 9.44 -10.38 -1.83
N VAL A 392 8.44 -10.58 -2.67
CA VAL A 392 7.08 -10.04 -2.47
C VAL A 392 6.39 -10.72 -1.26
N ALA A 393 6.55 -12.04 -1.07
CA ALA A 393 6.08 -12.69 0.15
C ALA A 393 6.81 -12.21 1.43
N ALA A 394 8.09 -11.87 1.31
CA ALA A 394 8.86 -11.23 2.39
C ALA A 394 8.38 -9.81 2.67
N TYR A 395 8.01 -9.05 1.64
CA TYR A 395 7.49 -7.70 1.79
C TYR A 395 6.22 -7.68 2.66
N ASN A 396 5.29 -8.61 2.43
CA ASN A 396 4.04 -8.70 3.18
C ASN A 396 4.22 -9.17 4.65
N GLY A 397 5.12 -10.11 4.96
CA GLY A 397 5.22 -10.64 6.33
C GLY A 397 6.57 -11.24 6.72
N GLY A 398 7.62 -10.77 6.07
CA GLY A 398 9.02 -11.03 6.40
C GLY A 398 9.55 -12.41 6.05
N PRO A 399 10.78 -12.75 6.50
CA PRO A 399 11.49 -13.98 6.13
C PRO A 399 10.75 -15.29 6.47
N LYS A 400 9.88 -15.27 7.48
CA LYS A 400 9.04 -16.43 7.86
C LYS A 400 8.10 -16.83 6.72
N ASN A 401 7.59 -15.86 5.96
CA ASN A 401 6.70 -16.09 4.82
C ASN A 401 7.43 -16.73 3.63
N VAL A 402 8.67 -16.31 3.37
CA VAL A 402 9.55 -16.93 2.37
C VAL A 402 9.77 -18.40 2.69
N THR A 403 10.09 -18.71 3.95
CA THR A 403 10.31 -20.09 4.40
C THR A 403 9.06 -20.95 4.24
N LYS A 404 7.89 -20.41 4.59
CA LYS A 404 6.60 -21.08 4.37
C LYS A 404 6.35 -21.34 2.88
N LEU A 405 6.49 -20.33 2.02
CA LEU A 405 6.28 -20.45 0.57
C LEU A 405 7.22 -21.49 -0.04
N TYR A 406 8.51 -21.44 0.30
CA TYR A 406 9.50 -22.41 -0.18
C TYR A 406 9.13 -23.85 0.19
N ASN A 407 8.72 -24.08 1.44
CA ASN A 407 8.27 -25.39 1.89
C ASN A 407 7.02 -25.87 1.15
N VAL A 408 6.13 -24.95 0.79
CA VAL A 408 4.92 -25.26 0.02
C VAL A 408 5.26 -25.63 -1.42
N VAL A 409 6.12 -24.87 -2.10
CA VAL A 409 6.65 -25.21 -3.44
C VAL A 409 7.28 -26.60 -3.44
N LYS A 410 8.10 -26.90 -2.42
CA LYS A 410 8.73 -28.21 -2.25
C LYS A 410 7.70 -29.32 -2.02
N LYS A 411 6.72 -29.14 -1.13
CA LYS A 411 5.64 -30.12 -0.86
C LYS A 411 4.77 -30.36 -2.09
N ALA A 412 4.63 -29.37 -2.96
CA ALA A 412 3.92 -29.48 -4.23
C ALA A 412 4.71 -30.22 -5.32
N GLY A 413 5.95 -30.65 -5.03
CA GLY A 413 6.80 -31.39 -5.98
C GLY A 413 7.32 -30.51 -7.13
N ILE A 414 7.48 -29.22 -6.89
CA ILE A 414 8.00 -28.25 -7.85
C ILE A 414 9.45 -27.92 -7.44
N ARG A 415 10.40 -28.07 -8.36
CA ARG A 415 11.75 -27.50 -8.20
C ARG A 415 11.71 -26.04 -8.62
N LEU A 416 12.51 -25.16 -8.01
CA LEU A 416 12.50 -23.74 -8.36
C LEU A 416 12.69 -23.46 -9.86
N PRO A 417 13.62 -24.14 -10.58
CA PRO A 417 13.75 -23.96 -12.04
C PRO A 417 12.54 -24.45 -12.84
N ASP A 418 11.69 -25.30 -12.25
CA ASP A 418 10.46 -25.78 -12.87
C ASP A 418 9.27 -24.86 -12.56
N LEU A 419 9.44 -23.78 -11.79
CA LEU A 419 8.39 -22.77 -11.68
C LEU A 419 8.14 -22.16 -13.06
N SER A 420 6.91 -21.73 -13.28
CA SER A 420 6.49 -21.11 -14.54
C SER A 420 5.57 -19.94 -14.26
N ARG A 421 5.50 -19.02 -15.23
CA ARG A 421 4.41 -18.06 -15.34
C ARG A 421 3.06 -18.78 -15.48
N PRO A 422 1.95 -18.12 -15.13
CA PRO A 422 0.61 -18.63 -15.41
C PRO A 422 0.44 -19.03 -16.88
N GLY A 423 -0.25 -20.15 -17.10
CA GLY A 423 -0.59 -20.63 -18.43
C GLY A 423 -2.08 -20.90 -18.57
N THR A 424 -2.45 -21.72 -19.55
CA THR A 424 -3.85 -22.09 -19.75
C THR A 424 -4.30 -23.13 -18.72
N GLN A 425 -5.47 -22.90 -18.11
CA GLN A 425 -6.10 -23.90 -17.25
C GLN A 425 -6.48 -25.16 -18.05
N PRO A 426 -6.30 -26.37 -17.49
CA PRO A 426 -6.83 -27.59 -18.10
C PRO A 426 -8.37 -27.59 -18.13
N PRO A 427 -9.00 -28.45 -18.96
CA PRO A 427 -10.47 -28.54 -19.06
C PRO A 427 -11.20 -28.82 -17.75
N ARG A 428 -10.52 -29.42 -16.76
CA ARG A 428 -10.95 -29.47 -15.37
C ARG A 428 -10.10 -28.48 -14.57
N PRO A 429 -10.60 -27.27 -14.29
CA PRO A 429 -9.79 -26.22 -13.67
C PRO A 429 -9.28 -26.65 -12.30
N VAL A 430 -8.01 -26.34 -12.03
CA VAL A 430 -7.45 -26.47 -10.69
C VAL A 430 -7.98 -25.33 -9.85
N ARG A 431 -8.67 -25.65 -8.75
CA ARG A 431 -9.12 -24.64 -7.77
C ARG A 431 -7.89 -23.93 -7.20
N CYS A 432 -7.82 -22.62 -7.40
CA CYS A 432 -6.74 -21.74 -6.94
C CYS A 432 -5.36 -22.18 -7.48
N PRO A 433 -5.04 -21.91 -8.77
CA PRO A 433 -3.76 -22.23 -9.40
C PRO A 433 -2.66 -21.27 -8.93
N CYS A 434 -2.41 -21.22 -7.63
CA CYS A 434 -1.52 -20.21 -7.07
C CYS A 434 -0.03 -20.46 -7.41
N LEU A 435 0.32 -21.61 -8.00
CA LEU A 435 1.64 -21.93 -8.53
C LEU A 435 1.51 -22.65 -9.87
N TRP A 436 2.50 -22.49 -10.74
CA TRP A 436 2.55 -23.14 -12.04
C TRP A 436 3.87 -23.88 -12.21
N LYS A 437 3.79 -25.10 -12.72
CA LYS A 437 4.95 -25.97 -12.97
C LYS A 437 5.15 -26.12 -14.47
N ARG A 438 6.36 -25.86 -14.95
CA ARG A 438 6.81 -26.16 -16.31
C ARG A 438 6.86 -27.67 -16.52
N THR A 439 6.28 -28.13 -17.62
CA THR A 439 6.29 -29.52 -18.09
C THR A 439 6.55 -29.56 -19.60
N ASP A 440 6.79 -30.74 -20.16
CA ASP A 440 6.98 -30.91 -21.61
C ASP A 440 5.76 -30.47 -22.43
N ALA A 441 4.57 -30.48 -21.83
CA ALA A 441 3.31 -30.04 -22.43
C ALA A 441 2.98 -28.55 -22.16
N GLY A 442 3.92 -27.79 -21.58
CA GLY A 442 3.73 -26.40 -21.17
C GLY A 442 3.55 -26.22 -19.66
N ALA A 443 3.00 -25.07 -19.25
CA ALA A 443 2.78 -24.74 -17.85
C ALA A 443 1.52 -25.42 -17.31
N ARG A 444 1.65 -26.17 -16.22
CA ARG A 444 0.52 -26.84 -15.54
C ARG A 444 0.23 -26.16 -14.20
N PRO A 445 -1.03 -25.82 -13.89
CA PRO A 445 -1.37 -25.25 -12.60
C PRO A 445 -1.23 -26.30 -11.49
N VAL A 446 -0.77 -25.85 -10.33
CA VAL A 446 -0.62 -26.66 -9.12
C VAL A 446 -1.35 -25.95 -7.99
N SER A 447 -2.30 -26.66 -7.36
CA SER A 447 -3.03 -26.11 -6.23
C SER A 447 -2.07 -25.97 -5.05
N MET A 448 -2.09 -24.81 -4.43
CA MET A 448 -1.29 -24.58 -3.25
C MET A 448 -2.03 -25.13 -2.02
N PRO A 449 -1.46 -26.12 -1.28
CA PRO A 449 -2.10 -26.65 -0.07
C PRO A 449 -2.40 -25.51 0.91
N ARG A 450 -3.47 -25.63 1.71
CA ARG A 450 -3.87 -24.59 2.67
C ARG A 450 -2.65 -24.13 3.50
N TYR A 451 -2.27 -22.88 3.27
CA TYR A 451 -1.34 -22.11 4.07
C TYR A 451 -2.03 -20.78 4.44
N ASN A 452 -1.37 -19.92 5.21
CA ASN A 452 -2.00 -18.69 5.66
C ASN A 452 -2.57 -17.91 4.48
N ASN A 453 -3.84 -17.53 4.62
CA ASN A 453 -4.62 -17.01 3.50
C ASN A 453 -4.01 -15.71 2.95
N GLU A 454 -3.54 -14.84 3.83
CA GLU A 454 -2.93 -13.56 3.45
C GLU A 454 -1.78 -13.73 2.43
N ASN A 455 -0.75 -14.51 2.76
CA ASN A 455 0.35 -14.77 1.84
C ASN A 455 -0.10 -15.44 0.55
N ARG A 456 -1.12 -16.31 0.63
CA ARG A 456 -1.67 -16.95 -0.56
C ARG A 456 -2.25 -15.95 -1.53
N TRP A 457 -3.02 -14.98 -1.02
CA TRP A 457 -3.66 -14.01 -1.87
C TRP A 457 -2.60 -13.07 -2.42
N TYR A 458 -1.56 -12.79 -1.63
CA TYR A 458 -0.43 -11.96 -2.04
C TYR A 458 0.38 -12.58 -3.20
N VAL A 459 0.75 -13.86 -3.12
CA VAL A 459 1.43 -14.60 -4.22
C VAL A 459 0.53 -14.75 -5.43
N GLU A 460 -0.76 -15.02 -5.22
CA GLU A 460 -1.73 -15.16 -6.30
C GLU A 460 -1.94 -13.83 -7.03
N LYS A 461 -2.09 -12.73 -6.29
CA LYS A 461 -2.17 -11.37 -6.84
C LYS A 461 -0.93 -11.06 -7.67
N TYR A 462 0.26 -11.37 -7.15
CA TYR A 462 1.52 -11.17 -7.87
C TYR A 462 1.57 -11.89 -9.22
N LEU A 463 1.22 -13.17 -9.25
CA LEU A 463 1.25 -13.94 -10.49
C LEU A 463 0.22 -13.45 -11.51
N ASN A 464 -0.95 -12.97 -11.06
CA ASN A 464 -1.99 -12.49 -11.95
C ASN A 464 -1.76 -11.05 -12.43
N VAL A 465 -1.21 -10.18 -11.58
CA VAL A 465 -0.86 -8.80 -11.98
C VAL A 465 0.32 -8.81 -12.96
N MET A 466 1.21 -9.80 -12.91
CA MET A 466 2.31 -9.96 -13.87
C MET A 466 1.85 -9.96 -15.33
N ALA A 467 0.73 -10.64 -15.63
CA ALA A 467 0.16 -10.64 -16.98
C ALA A 467 -0.34 -9.26 -17.44
N LEU A 468 -0.54 -8.31 -16.53
CA LEU A 468 -0.90 -6.93 -16.84
C LEU A 468 0.31 -6.04 -17.11
N PHE A 469 1.54 -6.50 -16.83
CA PHE A 469 2.78 -5.74 -17.02
C PHE A 469 3.70 -6.33 -18.10
N GLU A 470 3.42 -7.56 -18.54
CA GLU A 470 3.91 -8.15 -19.81
C GLU A 470 3.14 -7.60 -21.02
#